data_AF-A0A523VBI8-F1
#
_entry.id   AF-A0A523VBI8-F1
#
_cell.length_a   1.000
_cell.length_b   1.000
_cell.length_c   1.000
_cell.angle_alpha   90.00
_cell.angle_beta   90.00
_cell.angle_gamma   90.00
#
_symmetry.space_group_name_H-M   'P 1'
#
loop_
_entity.id
_entity.type
_entity.pdbx_description
1 polymer ?
#
loop_
_entity_poly.entity_id
_entity_poly.type
_entity_poly.pdbx_seq_one_letter_code
_entity_poly.pdbx_strand_id
1 'polypeptide(L)'
;MNSIFSLRQTKDEPYLTQVFSFLLNSDEEFCNFLITNVFNVTSAGAVKTIEPERLSDSGRPDIAIKCENARIAIENKIGAEFTKDQVPRYQKDFDYVFLFYKFLKDRQQANFCTESFTWYKIYSEVKRYIKSLPHDYDLIDRFILNQFIKYLEESGMGIEKVSWEIINGTKSLFNLYPLMAESFERLVKANEIESCKMCGQSYWYYGWEVVIDEQDSFYVYLIYNPFNILTCFQDDK
;
A
#
# COMPACT_ATOMS: atom_id res chain seq x y z
N MET A 1 18.94 -17.37 6.23
CA MET A 1 19.68 -16.24 6.84
C MET A 1 18.72 -15.06 6.86
N ASN A 2 18.68 -14.20 7.87
CA ASN A 2 17.79 -13.03 7.92
C ASN A 2 18.43 -11.80 7.24
N SER A 3 17.66 -10.76 6.93
CA SER A 3 18.24 -9.48 6.48
C SER A 3 19.04 -8.82 7.61
N ILE A 4 20.14 -8.13 7.27
CA ILE A 4 20.86 -7.28 8.24
C ILE A 4 19.96 -6.17 8.80
N PHE A 5 18.95 -5.75 8.04
CA PHE A 5 17.98 -4.76 8.51
C PHE A 5 16.93 -5.36 9.46
N SER A 6 16.84 -6.68 9.59
CA SER A 6 15.86 -7.32 10.48
C SER A 6 16.41 -7.59 11.89
N LEU A 7 17.61 -7.10 12.20
CA LEU A 7 18.25 -7.28 13.51
C LEU A 7 17.52 -6.54 14.64
N ARG A 8 16.66 -5.57 14.32
CA ARG A 8 15.67 -4.98 15.24
C ARG A 8 14.28 -5.44 14.81
N GLN A 9 13.55 -6.13 15.69
CA GLN A 9 12.22 -6.72 15.42
C GLN A 9 11.08 -5.69 15.22
N THR A 10 11.38 -4.41 15.04
CA THR A 10 10.36 -3.37 14.89
C THR A 10 9.93 -3.28 13.43
N LYS A 11 8.73 -3.79 13.12
CA LYS A 11 8.04 -3.61 11.83
C LYS A 11 7.34 -2.25 11.78
N ASP A 12 8.05 -1.21 12.22
CA ASP A 12 7.45 0.09 12.51
C ASP A 12 7.89 1.11 11.44
N GLU A 13 6.95 1.99 11.07
CA GLU A 13 7.11 2.98 9.99
C GLU A 13 8.44 3.77 10.05
N PRO A 14 8.89 4.29 11.22
CA PRO A 14 10.13 5.06 11.30
C PRO A 14 11.38 4.27 10.92
N TYR A 15 11.42 2.97 11.25
CA TYR A 15 12.59 2.16 10.93
C TYR A 15 12.66 1.84 9.44
N LEU A 16 11.52 1.55 8.80
CA LEU A 16 11.45 1.41 7.34
C LEU A 16 11.87 2.71 6.63
N THR A 17 11.42 3.86 7.14
CA THR A 17 11.85 5.19 6.66
C THR A 17 13.37 5.35 6.75
N GLN A 18 13.99 5.00 7.89
CA GLN A 18 15.44 5.07 8.06
C GLN A 18 16.20 4.13 7.11
N VAL A 19 15.78 2.87 7.00
CA VAL A 19 16.42 1.89 6.10
C VAL A 19 16.32 2.34 4.65
N PHE A 20 15.16 2.83 4.23
CA PHE A 20 14.96 3.28 2.86
C PHE A 20 15.73 4.59 2.58
N SER A 21 15.72 5.54 3.51
CA SER A 21 16.54 6.77 3.39
C SER A 21 18.04 6.46 3.36
N PHE A 22 18.51 5.46 4.11
CA PHE A 22 19.89 5.00 4.04
C PHE A 22 20.21 4.49 2.63
N LEU A 23 19.36 3.62 2.07
CA LEU A 23 19.54 3.07 0.73
C LEU A 23 19.61 4.17 -0.34
N LEU A 24 18.72 5.16 -0.26
CA LEU A 24 18.71 6.29 -1.20
C LEU A 24 19.98 7.15 -1.09
N ASN A 25 20.57 7.28 0.11
CA ASN A 25 21.81 8.04 0.31
C ASN A 25 23.06 7.24 -0.08
N SER A 26 23.03 5.91 0.04
CA SER A 26 24.19 5.07 -0.27
C SER A 26 24.37 4.83 -1.77
N ASP A 27 23.29 4.86 -2.53
CA ASP A 27 23.29 4.48 -3.95
C ASP A 27 22.58 5.58 -4.79
N GLU A 28 23.37 6.50 -5.33
CA GLU A 28 22.88 7.62 -6.14
C GLU A 28 22.23 7.13 -7.45
N GLU A 29 22.78 6.10 -8.09
CA GLU A 29 22.21 5.52 -9.31
C GLU A 29 20.82 4.94 -9.05
N PHE A 30 20.64 4.24 -7.92
CA PHE A 30 19.35 3.73 -7.49
C PHE A 30 18.36 4.85 -7.16
N CYS A 31 18.81 5.90 -6.46
CA CYS A 31 17.96 7.06 -6.16
C CYS A 31 17.46 7.72 -7.45
N ASN A 32 18.36 7.97 -8.40
CA ASN A 32 18.03 8.53 -9.72
C ASN A 32 17.12 7.60 -10.53
N PHE A 33 17.34 6.28 -10.44
CA PHE A 33 16.46 5.29 -11.04
C PHE A 33 15.03 5.43 -10.51
N LEU A 34 14.83 5.53 -9.19
CA LEU A 34 13.50 5.70 -8.60
C LEU A 34 12.83 7.01 -9.05
N ILE A 35 13.54 8.14 -8.95
CA ILE A 35 13.02 9.46 -9.32
C ILE A 35 12.58 9.48 -10.79
N THR A 36 13.38 8.90 -11.68
CA THR A 36 13.11 8.96 -13.13
C THR A 36 12.12 7.90 -13.58
N ASN A 37 12.25 6.65 -13.12
CA ASN A 37 11.53 5.50 -13.68
C ASN A 37 10.33 5.05 -12.85
N VAL A 38 10.28 5.44 -11.57
CA VAL A 38 9.16 5.11 -10.67
C VAL A 38 8.32 6.34 -10.39
N PHE A 39 8.94 7.46 -10.02
CA PHE A 39 8.23 8.71 -9.75
C PHE A 39 7.92 9.52 -11.01
N ASN A 40 8.52 9.15 -12.14
CA ASN A 40 8.38 9.83 -13.43
C ASN A 40 8.72 11.33 -13.39
N VAL A 41 9.67 11.73 -12.53
CA VAL A 41 10.14 13.12 -12.41
C VAL A 41 11.44 13.28 -13.20
N THR A 42 11.33 13.21 -14.53
CA THR A 42 12.49 13.23 -15.45
C THR A 42 13.25 14.56 -15.46
N SER A 43 12.62 15.66 -15.02
CA SER A 43 13.23 16.99 -14.99
C SER A 43 13.91 17.35 -13.66
N ALA A 44 13.97 16.43 -12.69
CA ALA A 44 14.46 16.73 -11.33
C ALA A 44 15.91 17.25 -11.28
N GLY A 45 16.76 16.82 -12.22
CA GLY A 45 18.20 17.08 -12.20
C GLY A 45 18.91 16.27 -11.10
N ALA A 46 20.16 16.61 -10.79
CA ALA A 46 20.95 15.86 -9.83
C ALA A 46 20.38 15.93 -8.39
N VAL A 47 20.46 14.83 -7.65
CA VAL A 47 20.09 14.81 -6.22
C VAL A 47 21.13 15.60 -5.42
N LYS A 48 20.67 16.47 -4.53
CA LYS A 48 21.50 17.31 -3.66
C LYS A 48 21.49 16.85 -2.22
N THR A 49 20.32 16.61 -1.66
CA THR A 49 20.17 16.12 -0.28
C THR A 49 19.00 15.16 -0.15
N ILE A 50 19.14 14.21 0.77
CA ILE A 50 18.09 13.27 1.18
C ILE A 50 18.04 13.28 2.70
N GLU A 51 16.97 13.81 3.25
CA GLU A 51 16.82 14.10 4.67
C GLU A 51 15.62 13.34 5.23
N PRO A 52 15.84 12.30 6.05
CA PRO A 52 14.75 11.63 6.75
C PRO A 52 14.19 12.54 7.84
N GLU A 53 12.86 12.54 8.00
CA GLU A 53 12.13 13.27 9.04
C GLU A 53 12.49 14.77 9.12
N ARG A 54 12.71 15.42 7.96
CA ARG A 54 13.06 16.84 7.91
C ARG A 54 11.91 17.70 8.42
N LEU A 55 12.15 18.48 9.47
CA LEU A 55 11.22 19.52 9.92
C LEU A 55 11.20 20.70 8.94
N SER A 56 9.99 21.12 8.57
CA SER A 56 9.69 22.31 7.78
C SER A 56 8.49 23.04 8.37
N ASP A 57 8.25 24.26 7.89
CA ASP A 57 7.09 25.06 8.32
C ASP A 57 5.76 24.39 7.93
N SER A 58 5.76 23.56 6.88
CA SER A 58 4.59 22.76 6.46
C SER A 58 4.48 21.39 7.16
N GLY A 59 5.44 21.00 8.00
CA GLY A 59 5.42 19.74 8.72
C GLY A 59 6.68 18.91 8.50
N ARG A 60 6.57 17.60 8.70
CA ARG A 60 7.72 16.69 8.72
C ARG A 60 7.45 15.45 7.86
N PRO A 61 7.71 15.48 6.54
CA PRO A 61 7.63 14.29 5.72
C PRO A 61 8.63 13.24 6.22
N ASP A 62 8.30 11.97 6.01
CA ASP A 62 9.17 10.86 6.39
C ASP A 62 10.53 10.92 5.67
N ILE A 63 10.54 11.29 4.38
CA ILE A 63 11.76 11.56 3.62
C ILE A 63 11.56 12.80 2.75
N ALA A 64 12.51 13.74 2.82
CA ALA A 64 12.60 14.88 1.93
C ALA A 64 13.80 14.72 0.99
N ILE A 65 13.59 14.78 -0.32
CA ILE A 65 14.63 14.73 -1.34
C ILE A 65 14.67 16.10 -2.03
N LYS A 66 15.84 16.73 -2.04
CA LYS A 66 16.10 17.95 -2.79
C LYS A 66 16.94 17.61 -4.01
N CYS A 67 16.42 17.90 -5.19
CA CYS A 67 17.14 17.86 -6.46
C CYS A 67 17.45 19.29 -6.93
N GLU A 68 18.12 19.44 -8.07
CA GLU A 68 18.41 20.74 -8.68
C GLU A 68 17.16 21.53 -9.02
N ASN A 69 16.17 20.85 -9.61
CA ASN A 69 14.97 21.48 -10.19
C ASN A 69 13.67 20.95 -9.57
N ALA A 70 13.75 20.19 -8.48
CA ALA A 70 12.58 19.61 -7.82
C ALA A 70 12.82 19.38 -6.33
N ARG A 71 11.73 19.48 -5.55
CA ARG A 71 11.63 19.08 -4.15
C ARG A 71 10.58 17.99 -4.04
N ILE A 72 11.00 16.83 -3.56
CA ILE A 72 10.18 15.64 -3.46
C ILE A 72 10.01 15.27 -1.98
N ALA A 73 8.78 15.07 -1.54
CA ALA A 73 8.48 14.46 -0.25
C ALA A 73 8.00 13.02 -0.47
N ILE A 74 8.43 12.11 0.41
CA ILE A 74 7.89 10.76 0.52
C ILE A 74 7.29 10.63 1.91
N GLU A 75 6.02 10.26 1.96
CA GLU A 75 5.31 9.87 3.17
C GLU A 75 5.14 8.35 3.18
N ASN A 76 5.43 7.69 4.30
CA ASN A 76 5.42 6.25 4.47
C ASN A 76 4.31 5.81 5.44
N LYS A 77 3.51 4.82 5.04
CA LYS A 77 2.41 4.25 5.84
C LYS A 77 2.38 2.72 5.78
N ILE A 78 2.65 2.05 6.87
CA ILE A 78 2.47 0.59 6.99
C ILE A 78 1.04 0.28 7.42
N GLY A 79 0.43 1.14 8.25
CA GLY A 79 -0.95 0.99 8.69
C GLY A 79 -1.44 2.08 9.64
N ALA A 80 -0.63 3.13 9.88
CA ALA A 80 -1.09 4.33 10.55
C ALA A 80 -2.02 5.15 9.66
N GLU A 81 -2.82 6.00 10.28
CA GLU A 81 -3.64 7.00 9.59
C GLU A 81 -2.81 8.24 9.29
N PHE A 82 -3.30 9.06 8.36
CA PHE A 82 -2.72 10.38 8.15
C PHE A 82 -3.11 11.31 9.29
N THR A 83 -2.20 12.21 9.63
CA THR A 83 -2.63 13.38 10.40
C THR A 83 -3.53 14.25 9.51
N LYS A 84 -4.50 14.94 10.11
CA LYS A 84 -5.40 15.85 9.38
C LYS A 84 -4.60 16.82 8.48
N ASP A 85 -5.01 16.91 7.21
CA ASP A 85 -4.43 17.77 6.18
C ASP A 85 -2.90 17.59 6.01
N GLN A 86 -2.34 16.41 6.28
CA GLN A 86 -0.90 16.16 6.23
C GLN A 86 -0.34 16.35 4.81
N VAL A 87 -0.93 15.69 3.82
CA VAL A 87 -0.46 15.79 2.42
C VAL A 87 -0.66 17.19 1.84
N PRO A 88 -1.85 17.84 1.98
CA PRO A 88 -2.04 19.23 1.54
C PRO A 88 -1.05 20.22 2.16
N ARG A 89 -0.58 19.99 3.40
CA ARG A 89 0.44 20.86 3.99
C ARG A 89 1.77 20.73 3.25
N TYR A 90 2.25 19.52 2.98
CA TYR A 90 3.54 19.32 2.30
C TYR A 90 3.59 19.94 0.90
N GLN A 91 2.46 19.99 0.18
CA GLN A 91 2.38 20.63 -1.14
C GLN A 91 2.73 22.12 -1.14
N LYS A 92 2.85 22.77 0.03
CA LYS A 92 3.36 24.15 0.16
C LYS A 92 4.87 24.24 -0.06
N ASP A 93 5.60 23.21 0.37
CA ASP A 93 7.08 23.20 0.42
C ASP A 93 7.71 22.21 -0.56
N PHE A 94 6.92 21.31 -1.15
CA PHE A 94 7.38 20.27 -2.06
C PHE A 94 6.60 20.33 -3.37
N ASP A 95 7.33 20.15 -4.47
CA ASP A 95 6.75 20.16 -5.82
C ASP A 95 6.05 18.83 -6.11
N TYR A 96 6.54 17.74 -5.48
CA TYR A 96 5.95 16.41 -5.57
C TYR A 96 5.84 15.77 -4.18
N VAL A 97 4.71 15.11 -3.91
CA VAL A 97 4.46 14.39 -2.66
C VAL A 97 4.02 12.97 -3.00
N PHE A 98 4.89 11.99 -2.73
CA PHE A 98 4.62 10.58 -2.98
C PHE A 98 4.22 9.86 -1.69
N LEU A 99 3.26 8.96 -1.78
CA LEU A 99 2.86 8.10 -0.68
C LEU A 99 3.34 6.68 -0.92
N PHE A 100 4.08 6.13 0.02
CA PHE A 100 4.47 4.73 0.04
C PHE A 100 3.66 4.02 1.11
N TYR A 101 2.90 2.99 0.73
CA TYR A 101 2.02 2.33 1.67
C TYR A 101 2.02 0.81 1.62
N LYS A 102 1.75 0.19 2.76
CA LYS A 102 1.45 -1.25 2.84
C LYS A 102 -0.05 -1.48 2.95
N PHE A 103 -0.69 -0.82 3.92
CA PHE A 103 -2.14 -0.85 4.10
C PHE A 103 -2.66 0.58 4.21
N LEU A 104 -3.57 0.96 3.31
CA LEU A 104 -4.13 2.31 3.27
C LEU A 104 -5.46 2.34 4.04
N LYS A 105 -5.47 3.00 5.20
CA LYS A 105 -6.70 3.18 6.01
C LYS A 105 -7.53 4.37 5.55
N ASP A 106 -6.88 5.47 5.23
CA ASP A 106 -7.53 6.70 4.74
C ASP A 106 -7.16 6.93 3.29
N ARG A 107 -8.11 6.58 2.40
CA ARG A 107 -7.95 6.74 0.95
C ARG A 107 -8.13 8.19 0.49
N GLN A 108 -8.80 9.03 1.27
CA GLN A 108 -9.09 10.40 0.84
C GLN A 108 -7.82 11.23 0.83
N GLN A 109 -6.95 11.08 1.83
CA GLN A 109 -5.67 11.79 1.87
C GLN A 109 -4.72 11.38 0.75
N ALA A 110 -4.74 10.11 0.35
CA ALA A 110 -3.92 9.61 -0.76
C ALA A 110 -4.24 10.30 -2.10
N ASN A 111 -5.46 10.82 -2.28
CA ASN A 111 -5.85 11.54 -3.49
C ASN A 111 -5.17 12.91 -3.62
N PHE A 112 -4.61 13.46 -2.54
CA PHE A 112 -3.85 14.71 -2.59
C PHE A 112 -2.37 14.47 -2.93
N CYS A 113 -1.89 13.22 -2.92
CA CYS A 113 -0.52 12.92 -3.31
C CYS A 113 -0.36 13.09 -4.83
N THR A 114 0.87 13.38 -5.28
CA THR A 114 1.24 13.29 -6.70
C THR A 114 0.96 11.89 -7.22
N GLU A 115 1.44 10.87 -6.49
CA GLU A 115 1.15 9.47 -6.78
C GLU A 115 1.32 8.65 -5.49
N SER A 116 0.69 7.47 -5.47
CA SER A 116 0.77 6.53 -4.35
C SER A 116 1.26 5.17 -4.83
N PHE A 117 2.25 4.62 -4.15
CA PHE A 117 2.86 3.33 -4.46
C PHE A 117 2.70 2.36 -3.30
N THR A 118 2.36 1.12 -3.59
CA THR A 118 2.49 0.07 -2.60
C THR A 118 3.97 -0.23 -2.34
N TRP A 119 4.34 -0.62 -1.12
CA TRP A 119 5.68 -1.16 -0.86
C TRP A 119 5.99 -2.40 -1.69
N TYR A 120 4.96 -3.13 -2.14
CA TYR A 120 5.11 -4.20 -3.11
C TYR A 120 5.60 -3.71 -4.47
N LYS A 121 5.04 -2.59 -4.98
CA LYS A 121 5.54 -1.95 -6.21
C LYS A 121 7.01 -1.58 -6.05
N ILE A 122 7.40 -0.94 -4.94
CA ILE A 122 8.80 -0.58 -4.67
C ILE A 122 9.69 -1.82 -4.61
N TYR A 123 9.26 -2.88 -3.92
CA TYR A 123 9.95 -4.18 -3.91
C TYR A 123 10.18 -4.72 -5.33
N SER A 124 9.16 -4.71 -6.18
CA SER A 124 9.26 -5.17 -7.57
C SER A 124 10.23 -4.32 -8.38
N GLU A 125 10.21 -3.01 -8.17
CA GLU A 125 11.09 -2.06 -8.86
C GLU A 125 12.55 -2.20 -8.45
N VAL A 126 12.82 -2.39 -7.16
CA VAL A 126 14.16 -2.68 -6.66
C VAL A 126 14.67 -4.00 -7.24
N LYS A 127 13.84 -5.06 -7.32
CA LYS A 127 14.25 -6.33 -7.96
C LYS A 127 14.53 -6.16 -9.45
N ARG A 128 13.75 -5.31 -10.14
CA ARG A 128 13.97 -4.99 -11.55
C ARG A 128 15.30 -4.27 -11.73
N TYR A 129 15.58 -3.27 -10.89
CA TYR A 129 16.85 -2.55 -10.88
C TYR A 129 18.04 -3.49 -10.66
N ILE A 130 18.03 -4.31 -9.60
CA ILE A 130 19.12 -5.26 -9.29
C ILE A 130 19.43 -6.20 -10.48
N LYS A 131 18.40 -6.62 -11.22
CA LYS A 131 18.54 -7.49 -12.40
C LYS A 131 19.13 -6.77 -13.61
N SER A 132 18.90 -5.46 -13.75
CA SER A 132 19.48 -4.67 -14.84
C SER A 132 20.91 -4.22 -14.56
N LEU A 133 21.36 -4.28 -13.29
CA LEU A 133 22.71 -3.88 -12.93
C LEU A 133 23.78 -4.74 -13.62
N PRO A 134 24.84 -4.13 -14.18
CA PRO A 134 25.91 -4.85 -14.86
C PRO A 134 26.73 -5.70 -13.88
N HIS A 135 27.51 -6.65 -14.40
CA HIS A 135 28.23 -7.62 -13.57
C HIS A 135 29.27 -6.97 -12.66
N ASP A 136 29.85 -5.86 -13.10
CA ASP A 136 30.89 -5.07 -12.43
C ASP A 136 30.32 -3.96 -11.52
N TYR A 137 28.99 -3.89 -11.34
CA TYR A 137 28.38 -3.00 -10.36
C TYR A 137 28.93 -3.24 -8.95
N ASP A 138 29.04 -2.17 -8.16
CA ASP A 138 29.61 -2.21 -6.82
C ASP A 138 28.99 -3.32 -5.97
N LEU A 139 29.86 -4.18 -5.41
CA LEU A 139 29.44 -5.37 -4.68
C LEU A 139 28.77 -5.02 -3.34
N ILE A 140 29.14 -3.90 -2.72
CA ILE A 140 28.57 -3.42 -1.46
C ILE A 140 27.17 -2.89 -1.72
N ASP A 141 26.98 -2.04 -2.73
CA ASP A 141 25.67 -1.49 -3.08
C ASP A 141 24.70 -2.59 -3.54
N ARG A 142 25.19 -3.50 -4.39
CA ARG A 142 24.43 -4.70 -4.77
C ARG A 142 24.05 -5.54 -3.54
N PHE A 143 24.95 -5.69 -2.58
CA PHE A 143 24.65 -6.41 -1.35
C PHE A 143 23.58 -5.70 -0.52
N ILE A 144 23.70 -4.39 -0.31
CA ILE A 144 22.74 -3.56 0.44
C ILE A 144 21.35 -3.64 -0.19
N LEU A 145 21.24 -3.49 -1.51
CA LEU A 145 19.98 -3.64 -2.26
C LEU A 145 19.33 -5.01 -2.04
N ASN A 146 20.12 -6.09 -2.07
CA ASN A 146 19.62 -7.44 -1.79
C ASN A 146 19.17 -7.61 -0.33
N GLN A 147 19.87 -7.00 0.63
CA GLN A 147 19.43 -6.99 2.03
C GLN A 147 18.12 -6.23 2.20
N PHE A 148 17.92 -5.14 1.45
CA PHE A 148 16.68 -4.38 1.48
C PHE A 148 15.49 -5.19 0.93
N ILE A 149 15.65 -5.85 -0.22
CA ILE A 149 14.64 -6.76 -0.78
C ILE A 149 14.18 -7.81 0.23
N LYS A 150 15.15 -8.43 0.89
CA LYS A 150 14.90 -9.45 1.89
C LYS A 150 14.22 -8.90 3.14
N TYR A 151 14.58 -7.69 3.55
CA TYR A 151 13.90 -6.99 4.64
C TYR A 151 12.43 -6.72 4.31
N LEU A 152 12.12 -6.30 3.08
CA LEU A 152 10.75 -6.13 2.61
C LEU A 152 9.99 -7.47 2.59
N GLU A 153 10.63 -8.57 2.18
CA GLU A 153 10.05 -9.92 2.23
C GLU A 153 9.70 -10.34 3.68
N GLU A 154 10.65 -10.20 4.60
CA GLU A 154 10.48 -10.53 6.03
C GLU A 154 9.45 -9.61 6.72
N SER A 155 9.34 -8.37 6.26
CA SER A 155 8.31 -7.39 6.67
C SER A 155 6.96 -7.64 6.00
N GLY A 156 6.87 -8.61 5.09
CA GLY A 156 5.63 -9.00 4.43
C GLY A 156 5.16 -8.01 3.38
N MET A 157 6.09 -7.37 2.68
CA MET A 157 5.87 -6.45 1.57
C MET A 157 6.31 -7.07 0.23
N GLY A 158 6.85 -8.29 0.24
CA GLY A 158 7.14 -9.08 -0.95
C GLY A 158 5.94 -9.91 -1.46
N ILE A 159 6.07 -10.44 -2.69
CA ILE A 159 4.96 -11.10 -3.41
C ILE A 159 4.39 -12.33 -2.69
N GLU A 160 5.24 -13.12 -2.02
CA GLU A 160 4.83 -14.39 -1.41
C GLU A 160 3.77 -14.18 -0.34
N LYS A 161 3.88 -13.10 0.44
CA LYS A 161 2.90 -12.78 1.46
C LYS A 161 1.59 -12.27 0.86
N VAL A 162 1.64 -11.48 -0.22
CA VAL A 162 0.44 -11.00 -0.92
C VAL A 162 -0.38 -12.19 -1.43
N SER A 163 0.27 -13.19 -2.05
CA SER A 163 -0.39 -14.41 -2.49
C SER A 163 -1.05 -15.16 -1.34
N TRP A 164 -0.36 -15.31 -0.20
CA TRP A 164 -0.93 -15.95 0.99
C TRP A 164 -2.07 -15.15 1.62
N GLU A 165 -1.98 -13.82 1.67
CA GLU A 165 -3.04 -12.93 2.16
C GLU A 165 -4.28 -13.00 1.26
N ILE A 166 -4.11 -13.08 -0.05
CA ILE A 166 -5.22 -13.32 -0.99
C ILE A 166 -5.87 -14.66 -0.72
N ILE A 167 -5.08 -15.74 -0.57
CA ILE A 167 -5.60 -17.08 -0.27
C ILE A 167 -6.38 -17.06 1.06
N ASN A 168 -5.81 -16.46 2.11
CA ASN A 168 -6.43 -16.42 3.44
C ASN A 168 -7.65 -15.50 3.48
N GLY A 169 -7.61 -14.35 2.81
CA GLY A 169 -8.74 -13.43 2.66
C GLY A 169 -9.87 -14.11 1.92
N THR A 170 -9.56 -14.83 0.84
CA THR A 170 -10.54 -15.61 0.07
C THR A 170 -11.18 -16.70 0.94
N LYS A 171 -10.39 -17.46 1.71
CA LYS A 171 -10.92 -18.46 2.66
C LYS A 171 -11.81 -17.81 3.73
N SER A 172 -11.39 -16.68 4.29
CA SER A 172 -12.14 -15.95 5.32
C SER A 172 -13.46 -15.43 4.77
N LEU A 173 -13.47 -14.94 3.54
CA LEU A 173 -14.68 -14.53 2.83
C LEU A 173 -15.62 -15.72 2.58
N PHE A 174 -15.10 -16.87 2.15
CA PHE A 174 -15.91 -18.09 2.01
C PHE A 174 -16.52 -18.54 3.34
N ASN A 175 -15.82 -18.31 4.47
CA ASN A 175 -16.34 -18.59 5.80
C ASN A 175 -17.32 -17.52 6.32
N LEU A 176 -17.29 -16.29 5.79
CA LEU A 176 -18.25 -15.25 6.16
C LEU A 176 -19.67 -15.61 5.68
N TYR A 177 -19.79 -16.25 4.52
CA TYR A 177 -21.07 -16.72 3.97
C TYR A 177 -21.89 -17.60 4.94
N PRO A 178 -21.39 -18.75 5.44
CA PRO A 178 -22.16 -19.58 6.36
C PRO A 178 -22.43 -18.88 7.70
N LEU A 179 -21.52 -18.01 8.17
CA LEU A 179 -21.72 -17.23 9.39
C LEU A 179 -22.85 -16.21 9.24
N MET A 180 -22.97 -15.56 8.08
CA MET A 180 -24.09 -14.67 7.79
C MET A 180 -25.41 -15.43 7.73
N ALA A 181 -25.45 -16.59 7.07
CA ALA A 181 -26.64 -17.43 7.02
C ALA A 181 -27.08 -17.86 8.42
N GLU A 182 -26.15 -18.36 9.25
CA GLU A 182 -26.42 -18.73 10.64
C GLU A 182 -26.90 -17.53 11.47
N SER A 183 -26.33 -16.35 11.24
CA SER A 183 -26.75 -15.12 11.93
C SER A 183 -28.19 -14.75 11.58
N PHE A 184 -28.57 -14.80 10.30
CA PHE A 184 -29.95 -14.56 9.89
C PHE A 184 -30.93 -15.59 10.49
N GLU A 185 -30.57 -16.88 10.50
CA GLU A 185 -31.40 -17.90 11.14
C GLU A 185 -31.60 -17.64 12.65
N ARG A 186 -30.58 -17.13 13.33
CA ARG A 186 -30.69 -16.74 14.74
C ARG A 186 -31.63 -15.55 14.93
N LEU A 187 -31.55 -14.54 14.06
CA LEU A 187 -32.44 -13.37 14.09
C LEU A 187 -33.91 -13.77 13.86
N VAL A 188 -34.17 -14.70 12.92
CA VAL A 188 -35.51 -15.27 12.71
C VAL A 188 -36.01 -15.99 13.98
N LYS A 189 -35.18 -16.84 14.60
CA LYS A 189 -35.55 -17.56 15.84
C LYS A 189 -35.81 -16.62 17.03
N ALA A 190 -35.13 -15.47 17.06
CA ALA A 190 -35.32 -14.43 18.06
C ALA A 190 -36.55 -13.55 17.79
N ASN A 191 -37.24 -13.75 16.65
CA ASN A 191 -38.30 -12.87 16.14
C ASN A 191 -37.86 -11.41 15.94
N GLU A 192 -36.57 -11.19 15.63
CA GLU A 192 -36.04 -9.87 15.25
C GLU A 192 -36.26 -9.55 13.76
N ILE A 193 -36.42 -10.58 12.94
CA ILE A 193 -36.84 -10.53 11.54
C ILE A 193 -37.85 -11.65 11.29
N GLU A 194 -38.76 -11.46 10.35
CA GLU A 194 -39.80 -12.44 10.00
C GLU A 194 -39.24 -13.62 9.21
N SER A 195 -38.43 -13.33 8.18
CA SER A 195 -37.80 -14.39 7.38
C SER A 195 -36.54 -13.92 6.67
N CYS A 196 -35.72 -14.89 6.25
CA CYS A 196 -34.58 -14.64 5.38
C CYS A 196 -34.54 -15.73 4.30
N LYS A 197 -34.30 -15.32 3.05
CA LYS A 197 -34.22 -16.22 1.90
C LYS A 197 -33.01 -15.88 1.06
N MET A 198 -32.21 -16.89 0.71
CA MET A 198 -31.15 -16.71 -0.28
C MET A 198 -31.78 -16.49 -1.66
N CYS A 199 -31.56 -15.31 -2.24
CA CYS A 199 -32.14 -14.90 -3.51
C CYS A 199 -31.14 -15.00 -4.68
N GLY A 200 -29.87 -15.27 -4.41
CA GLY A 200 -28.89 -15.58 -5.46
C GLY A 200 -27.55 -16.08 -4.94
N GLN A 201 -26.95 -16.99 -5.71
CA GLN A 201 -25.62 -17.53 -5.48
C GLN A 201 -24.90 -17.68 -6.82
N SER A 202 -23.70 -17.12 -6.94
CA SER A 202 -22.81 -17.36 -8.06
C SER A 202 -21.36 -17.43 -7.59
N TYR A 203 -20.43 -17.62 -8.52
CA TYR A 203 -19.00 -17.52 -8.26
C TYR A 203 -18.57 -16.15 -7.71
N TRP A 204 -19.35 -15.08 -7.93
CA TRP A 204 -18.97 -13.70 -7.63
C TRP A 204 -19.90 -12.97 -6.65
N TYR A 205 -21.01 -13.59 -6.25
CA TYR A 205 -21.91 -12.96 -5.28
C TYR A 205 -22.78 -13.96 -4.52
N TYR A 206 -23.17 -13.55 -3.31
CA TYR A 206 -24.24 -14.14 -2.52
C TYR A 206 -25.26 -13.04 -2.19
N GLY A 207 -26.54 -13.36 -2.29
CA GLY A 207 -27.64 -12.43 -2.03
C GLY A 207 -28.69 -13.04 -1.11
N TRP A 208 -29.14 -12.26 -0.14
CA TRP A 208 -30.25 -12.59 0.74
C TRP A 208 -31.30 -11.50 0.69
N GLU A 209 -32.56 -11.93 0.67
CA GLU A 209 -33.72 -11.12 0.98
C GLU A 209 -34.04 -11.31 2.47
N VAL A 210 -34.05 -10.22 3.23
CA VAL A 210 -34.38 -10.20 4.65
C VAL A 210 -35.69 -9.45 4.82
N VAL A 211 -36.70 -10.12 5.37
CA VAL A 211 -38.02 -9.56 5.63
C VAL A 211 -38.12 -9.26 7.12
N ILE A 212 -38.33 -7.99 7.47
CA ILE A 212 -38.46 -7.55 8.86
C ILE A 212 -39.92 -7.75 9.31
N ASP A 213 -40.87 -7.34 8.48
CA ASP A 213 -42.31 -7.53 8.64
C ASP A 213 -43.02 -7.56 7.26
N GLU A 214 -44.35 -7.69 7.26
CA GLU A 214 -45.17 -7.80 6.03
C GLU A 214 -45.01 -6.63 5.02
N GLN A 215 -44.42 -5.51 5.43
CA GLN A 215 -44.29 -4.30 4.61
C GLN A 215 -42.83 -3.88 4.36
N ASP A 216 -41.87 -4.39 5.11
CA ASP A 216 -40.46 -3.98 5.02
C ASP A 216 -39.51 -5.16 4.73
N SER A 217 -38.82 -5.06 3.59
CA SER A 217 -37.76 -5.99 3.21
C SER A 217 -36.53 -5.24 2.71
N PHE A 218 -35.36 -5.81 3.00
CA PHE A 218 -34.10 -5.32 2.47
C PHE A 218 -33.25 -6.45 1.90
N TYR A 219 -32.43 -6.10 0.92
CA TYR A 219 -31.53 -7.05 0.29
C TYR A 219 -30.11 -6.86 0.80
N VAL A 220 -29.50 -7.95 1.24
CA VAL A 220 -28.09 -8.00 1.63
C VAL A 220 -27.32 -8.72 0.54
N TYR A 221 -26.32 -8.06 -0.02
CA TYR A 221 -25.44 -8.65 -1.02
C TYR A 221 -24.00 -8.69 -0.52
N LEU A 222 -23.38 -9.87 -0.60
CA LEU A 222 -21.94 -10.04 -0.49
C LEU A 222 -21.40 -10.26 -1.91
N ILE A 223 -20.85 -9.20 -2.50
CA ILE A 223 -20.27 -9.23 -3.84
C ILE A 223 -18.75 -9.35 -3.71
N TYR A 224 -18.18 -10.34 -4.38
CA TYR A 224 -16.73 -10.52 -4.47
C TYR A 224 -16.31 -10.59 -5.92
N ASN A 225 -15.61 -9.55 -6.35
CA ASN A 225 -14.93 -9.52 -7.64
C ASN A 225 -13.41 -9.48 -7.39
N PRO A 226 -12.71 -10.64 -7.43
CA PRO A 226 -11.26 -10.68 -7.22
C PRO A 226 -10.46 -9.91 -8.26
N PHE A 227 -11.08 -9.57 -9.40
CA PHE A 227 -10.40 -8.95 -10.55
C PHE A 227 -10.75 -7.47 -10.75
N ASN A 228 -11.68 -6.90 -9.98
CA ASN A 228 -12.00 -5.46 -10.03
C ASN A 228 -10.91 -4.55 -9.45
N ILE A 229 -9.83 -5.10 -8.87
CA ILE A 229 -8.65 -4.31 -8.46
C ILE A 229 -7.77 -3.94 -9.66
N LEU A 230 -7.95 -4.59 -10.82
CA LEU A 230 -7.09 -4.41 -12.01
C LEU A 230 -7.72 -3.58 -13.14
N THR A 231 -8.93 -3.05 -12.97
CA THR A 231 -9.63 -2.27 -14.00
C THR A 231 -10.08 -0.91 -13.46
N CYS A 232 -9.14 -0.01 -13.23
CA CYS A 232 -9.44 1.41 -13.38
C CYS A 232 -9.61 1.67 -14.88
N PHE A 233 -10.85 1.65 -15.37
CA PHE A 233 -11.13 2.26 -16.65
C PHE A 233 -11.04 3.78 -16.47
N GLN A 234 -10.12 4.40 -17.20
CA GLN A 234 -10.26 5.79 -17.58
C GLN A 234 -11.57 5.90 -18.37
N ASP A 235 -12.50 6.71 -17.87
CA ASP A 235 -13.58 7.23 -18.70
C ASP A 235 -12.93 8.15 -19.74
N ASP A 236 -12.66 7.62 -20.93
CA ASP A 236 -12.50 8.44 -22.12
C ASP A 236 -13.90 8.80 -22.62
N LYS A 237 -14.12 10.12 -22.71
CA LYS A 237 -15.33 10.76 -23.25
C LYS A 237 -15.67 10.31 -24.67
#